data_AF-A0A9N7ZCW7-F1
#
_entry.id   AF-A0A9N7ZCW7-F1
#
_cell.length_a   1.000
_cell.length_b   1.000
_cell.length_c   1.000
_cell.angle_alpha   90.00
_cell.angle_beta   90.00
_cell.angle_gamma   90.00
#
_symmetry.space_group_name_H-M   'P 1'
#
loop_
_entity.id
_entity.type
_entity.pdbx_description
1 polymer ?
#
loop_
_entity_poly.entity_id
_entity_poly.type
_entity_poly.pdbx_seq_one_letter_code
_entity_poly.pdbx_strand_id
1 'polypeptide(L)'
;MAEEESQCEEFEQIDFLRDRHVRFFQRTLQVLPERYASLETTRLTIIFFALSGLDVLDALDVIDRKLMIEWIYSLQVVPAEDQSNLSRCGFRGSSHIGIPYSTKGPGVLHPYDSGHVAMTYTGLCSLLILGDDLSRVNKQACLAGLRALQLEDGSFYAVPEGSENDIRFIYCAASICYMLDDWSGMDIQKAIEYIRGSLSYDNGFGQGAGRESHGGWTYCAIATLCLMGRLERR
;
A
#
# COMPACT_ATOMS: atom_id res chain seq x y z
N MET A 1 49.61 -33.74 29.31
CA MET A 1 48.28 -33.40 29.85
C MET A 1 48.16 -31.89 29.80
N ALA A 2 47.65 -31.37 28.71
CA ALA A 2 47.16 -30.00 28.62
C ALA A 2 45.69 -30.15 28.23
N GLU A 3 44.81 -29.84 29.18
CA GLU A 3 43.37 -29.77 28.95
C GLU A 3 43.13 -28.50 28.13
N GLU A 4 42.82 -28.67 26.85
CA GLU A 4 42.16 -27.63 26.06
C GLU A 4 40.71 -27.58 26.51
N GLU A 5 40.42 -26.78 27.54
CA GLU A 5 39.06 -26.34 27.83
C GLU A 5 38.56 -25.52 26.63
N SER A 6 37.74 -26.17 25.81
CA SER A 6 36.92 -25.52 24.80
C SER A 6 35.99 -24.54 25.49
N GLN A 7 36.37 -23.25 25.47
CA GLN A 7 35.45 -22.15 25.77
C GLN A 7 34.42 -22.10 24.65
N CYS A 8 33.34 -22.87 24.82
CA CYS A 8 32.17 -22.78 23.97
C CYS A 8 31.50 -21.43 24.28
N GLU A 9 31.61 -20.47 23.37
CA GLU A 9 30.94 -19.17 23.47
C GLU A 9 29.45 -19.39 23.74
N GLU A 10 28.94 -18.93 24.88
CA GLU A 10 27.50 -18.87 25.16
C GLU A 10 26.88 -17.85 24.20
N PHE A 11 26.35 -18.33 23.08
CA PHE A 11 25.49 -17.51 22.22
C PHE A 11 24.26 -17.10 23.03
N GLU A 12 24.08 -15.78 23.20
CA GLU A 12 22.91 -15.22 23.86
C GLU A 12 21.65 -15.67 23.11
N GLN A 13 20.82 -16.51 23.75
CA GLN A 13 19.58 -16.99 23.14
C GLN A 13 18.57 -15.83 23.10
N ILE A 14 18.41 -15.22 21.92
CA ILE A 14 17.44 -14.14 21.70
C ILE A 14 16.10 -14.75 21.29
N ASP A 15 15.14 -14.76 22.22
CA ASP A 15 13.78 -15.22 21.94
C ASP A 15 12.93 -14.16 21.21
N PHE A 16 11.96 -14.61 20.41
CA PHE A 16 10.99 -13.73 19.77
C PHE A 16 9.94 -13.22 20.77
N LEU A 17 10.04 -11.95 21.14
CA LEU A 17 9.22 -11.32 22.18
C LEU A 17 7.84 -10.90 21.66
N ARG A 18 7.00 -11.87 21.24
CA ARG A 18 5.68 -11.66 20.62
C ARG A 18 4.86 -10.56 21.29
N ASP A 19 4.64 -10.64 22.60
CA ASP A 19 3.78 -9.68 23.31
C ASP A 19 4.33 -8.25 23.33
N ARG A 20 5.65 -8.07 23.20
CA ARG A 20 6.26 -6.74 23.04
C ARG A 20 5.96 -6.18 21.66
N HIS A 21 5.93 -7.01 20.62
CA HIS A 21 5.55 -6.60 19.27
C HIS A 21 4.06 -6.25 19.18
N VAL A 22 3.19 -7.02 19.83
CA VAL A 22 1.75 -6.68 19.95
C VAL A 22 1.56 -5.30 20.59
N ARG A 23 2.19 -5.06 21.75
CA ARG A 23 2.15 -3.74 22.41
C ARG A 23 2.79 -2.63 21.55
N PHE A 24 3.80 -2.95 20.76
CA PHE A 24 4.40 -2.00 19.83
C PHE A 24 3.38 -1.55 18.77
N PHE A 25 2.70 -2.49 18.11
CA PHE A 25 1.68 -2.14 17.12
C PHE A 25 0.48 -1.42 17.72
N GLN A 26 0.04 -1.80 18.94
CA GLN A 26 -1.02 -1.06 19.64
C GLN A 26 -0.65 0.41 19.86
N ARG A 27 0.58 0.71 20.28
CA ARG A 27 1.04 2.10 20.45
C ARG A 27 1.09 2.85 19.11
N THR A 28 1.49 2.17 18.04
CA THR A 28 1.51 2.76 16.69
C THR A 28 0.13 3.21 16.22
N LEU A 29 -0.93 2.51 16.63
CA LEU A 29 -2.32 2.84 16.30
C LEU A 29 -2.95 3.91 17.20
N GLN A 30 -2.24 4.36 18.24
CA GLN A 30 -2.73 5.37 19.19
C GLN A 30 -2.23 6.77 18.78
N VAL A 31 -1.18 7.25 19.43
CA VAL A 31 -0.64 8.58 19.25
C VAL A 31 0.84 8.47 18.96
N LEU A 32 1.28 9.15 17.89
CA LEU A 32 2.68 9.22 17.52
C LEU A 32 3.29 10.56 17.96
N PRO A 33 4.52 10.56 18.51
CA PRO A 33 5.26 11.80 18.77
C PRO A 33 5.47 12.67 17.53
N GLU A 34 5.64 13.98 17.73
CA GLU A 34 5.83 14.97 16.64
C GLU A 34 6.97 14.66 15.68
N ARG A 35 8.03 13.98 16.13
CA ARG A 35 9.14 13.52 15.24
C ARG A 35 8.68 12.64 14.07
N TYR A 36 7.44 12.14 14.10
CA TYR A 36 6.83 11.38 13.01
C TYR A 36 5.92 12.23 12.10
N ALA A 37 5.94 13.56 12.22
CA ALA A 37 5.12 14.47 11.41
C ALA A 37 5.35 14.32 9.90
N SER A 38 6.56 13.91 9.48
CA SER A 38 6.85 13.60 8.07
C SER A 38 6.04 12.42 7.52
N LEU A 39 5.44 11.60 8.38
CA LEU A 39 4.58 10.48 8.00
C LEU A 39 3.10 10.88 7.91
N GLU A 40 2.73 12.14 8.15
CA GLU A 40 1.32 12.58 8.18
C GLU A 40 0.57 12.18 6.90
N THR A 41 1.14 12.43 5.72
CA THR A 41 0.52 12.10 4.43
C THR A 41 0.54 10.61 4.09
N THR A 42 1.15 9.77 4.93
CA THR A 42 1.29 8.31 4.75
C THR A 42 0.80 7.51 5.96
N ARG A 43 0.03 8.14 6.86
CA ARG A 43 -0.48 7.49 8.09
C ARG A 43 -1.26 6.21 7.83
N LEU A 44 -2.00 6.13 6.72
CA LEU A 44 -2.70 4.92 6.33
C LEU A 44 -1.75 3.73 6.10
N THR A 45 -0.56 3.96 5.54
CA THR A 45 0.49 2.93 5.43
C THR A 45 1.02 2.50 6.80
N ILE A 46 1.21 3.45 7.73
CA ILE A 46 1.65 3.14 9.10
C ILE A 46 0.61 2.29 9.83
N ILE A 47 -0.67 2.60 9.63
CA ILE A 47 -1.79 1.82 10.16
C ILE A 47 -1.83 0.45 9.50
N PHE A 48 -1.64 0.33 8.19
CA PHE A 48 -1.51 -0.96 7.51
C PHE A 48 -0.40 -1.81 8.12
N PHE A 49 0.80 -1.26 8.37
CA PHE A 49 1.89 -2.02 9.01
C PHE A 49 1.52 -2.51 10.40
N ALA A 50 0.81 -1.71 11.19
CA ALA A 50 0.40 -2.12 12.52
C ALA A 50 -0.75 -3.15 12.49
N LEU A 51 -1.74 -2.96 11.63
CA LEU A 51 -2.86 -3.89 11.46
C LEU A 51 -2.40 -5.24 10.91
N SER A 52 -1.65 -5.23 9.81
CA SER A 52 -1.09 -6.45 9.22
C SER A 52 -0.10 -7.12 10.17
N GLY A 53 0.68 -6.36 10.93
CA GLY A 53 1.55 -6.90 11.98
C GLY A 53 0.78 -7.59 13.10
N LEU A 54 -0.33 -7.00 13.56
CA LEU A 54 -1.22 -7.64 14.55
C LEU A 54 -1.90 -8.89 13.99
N ASP A 55 -2.29 -8.85 12.71
CA ASP A 55 -2.89 -10.00 12.01
C ASP A 55 -1.92 -11.18 11.90
N VAL A 56 -0.68 -10.92 11.46
CA VAL A 56 0.40 -11.92 11.42
C VAL A 56 0.69 -12.52 12.80
N LEU A 57 0.49 -11.75 13.86
CA LEU A 57 0.66 -12.22 15.24
C LEU A 57 -0.59 -12.86 15.83
N ASP A 58 -1.70 -12.95 15.09
CA ASP A 58 -3.01 -13.38 15.58
C ASP A 58 -3.43 -12.62 16.84
N ALA A 59 -3.45 -11.29 16.73
CA ALA A 59 -3.70 -10.36 17.83
C ALA A 59 -4.59 -9.18 17.43
N LEU A 60 -5.43 -9.31 16.40
CA LEU A 60 -6.38 -8.27 15.97
C LEU A 60 -7.55 -8.05 16.94
N ASP A 61 -7.71 -8.91 17.95
CA ASP A 61 -8.70 -8.77 19.02
C ASP A 61 -8.38 -7.61 19.98
N VAL A 62 -7.13 -7.14 20.00
CA VAL A 62 -6.67 -6.09 20.93
C VAL A 62 -7.03 -4.66 20.49
N ILE A 63 -7.77 -4.50 19.39
CA ILE A 63 -8.15 -3.20 18.79
C ILE A 63 -9.65 -3.14 18.50
N ASP A 64 -10.21 -1.92 18.44
CA ASP A 64 -11.58 -1.71 17.96
C ASP A 64 -11.61 -1.70 16.43
N ARG A 65 -11.95 -2.86 15.85
CA ARG A 65 -12.02 -3.02 14.39
C ARG A 65 -13.03 -2.09 13.73
N LYS A 66 -14.18 -1.82 14.39
CA LYS A 66 -15.23 -0.98 13.82
C LYS A 66 -14.79 0.47 13.72
N LEU A 67 -14.13 0.98 14.77
CA LEU A 67 -13.56 2.31 14.76
C LEU A 67 -12.51 2.47 13.64
N MET A 68 -11.64 1.48 13.48
CA MET A 68 -10.61 1.49 12.42
C MET A 68 -11.23 1.46 11.03
N ILE A 69 -12.26 0.63 10.80
CA ILE A 69 -12.99 0.58 9.53
C ILE A 69 -13.60 1.95 9.20
N GLU A 70 -14.30 2.57 10.15
CA GLU A 70 -14.89 3.90 9.91
C GLU A 70 -13.81 4.97 9.65
N TRP A 71 -12.69 4.92 10.36
CA TRP A 71 -11.58 5.82 10.11
C TRP A 71 -10.99 5.64 8.70
N ILE A 72 -10.75 4.41 8.25
CA ILE A 72 -10.25 4.13 6.90
C ILE A 72 -11.26 4.61 5.84
N TYR A 73 -12.55 4.34 6.03
CA TYR A 73 -13.59 4.82 5.10
C TYR A 73 -13.68 6.34 5.03
N SER A 74 -13.36 7.05 6.11
CA SER A 74 -13.30 8.52 6.09
C SER A 74 -12.21 9.09 5.16
N LEU A 75 -11.22 8.27 4.82
CA LEU A 75 -10.14 8.64 3.92
C LEU A 75 -10.47 8.36 2.46
N GLN A 76 -11.58 7.69 2.14
CA GLN A 76 -11.97 7.44 0.76
C GLN A 76 -12.31 8.78 0.07
N VAL A 77 -11.69 9.03 -1.07
CA VAL A 77 -12.06 10.09 -2.01
C VAL A 77 -13.14 9.51 -2.92
N VAL A 78 -14.39 9.82 -2.57
CA VAL A 78 -15.57 9.39 -3.32
C VAL A 78 -15.93 10.40 -4.41
N PRO A 79 -16.62 9.99 -5.49
CA PRO A 79 -17.03 10.91 -6.53
C PRO A 79 -18.02 11.94 -6.00
N ALA A 80 -17.90 13.17 -6.50
CA ALA A 80 -18.92 14.20 -6.33
C ALA A 80 -20.21 13.83 -7.09
N GLU A 81 -21.30 14.54 -6.83
CA GLU A 81 -22.61 14.27 -7.48
C GLU A 81 -22.52 14.33 -9.02
N ASP A 82 -21.71 15.24 -9.55
CA ASP A 82 -21.48 15.41 -10.98
C ASP A 82 -20.41 14.46 -11.57
N GLN A 83 -19.79 13.64 -10.71
CA GLN A 83 -18.70 12.70 -11.04
C GLN A 83 -17.48 13.36 -11.73
N SER A 84 -17.30 14.68 -11.57
CA SER A 84 -16.22 15.43 -12.21
C SER A 84 -14.82 15.06 -11.72
N ASN A 85 -14.71 14.45 -10.53
CA ASN A 85 -13.45 14.08 -9.87
C ASN A 85 -13.11 12.58 -9.96
N LEU A 86 -13.71 11.81 -10.87
CA LEU A 86 -13.46 10.36 -10.99
C LEU A 86 -11.97 10.00 -11.13
N SER A 87 -11.20 10.79 -11.87
CA SER A 87 -9.74 10.61 -12.04
C SER A 87 -8.93 10.83 -10.77
N ARG A 88 -9.54 11.34 -9.70
CA ARG A 88 -8.90 11.66 -8.42
C ARG A 88 -9.37 10.76 -7.28
N CYS A 89 -10.27 9.83 -7.56
CA CYS A 89 -10.83 8.93 -6.55
C CYS A 89 -9.81 7.86 -6.09
N GLY A 90 -10.02 7.34 -4.89
CA GLY A 90 -9.08 6.42 -4.22
C GLY A 90 -9.13 6.63 -2.70
N PHE A 91 -8.00 6.49 -2.01
CA PHE A 91 -7.88 6.82 -0.59
C PHE A 91 -6.80 7.86 -0.34
N ARG A 92 -7.04 8.75 0.62
CA ARG A 92 -6.06 9.68 1.20
C ARG A 92 -5.15 8.92 2.18
N GLY A 93 -3.96 9.46 2.44
CA GLY A 93 -3.09 8.91 3.49
C GLY A 93 -3.47 9.36 4.90
N SER A 94 -4.14 10.51 5.03
CA SER A 94 -4.70 11.04 6.28
C SER A 94 -5.73 12.14 5.99
N SER A 95 -6.22 12.79 7.05
CA SER A 95 -7.13 13.95 6.98
C SER A 95 -6.41 15.30 6.92
N HIS A 96 -5.12 15.36 6.57
CA HIS A 96 -4.31 16.60 6.60
C HIS A 96 -4.85 17.74 5.73
N ILE A 97 -5.63 17.45 4.69
CA ILE A 97 -6.27 18.45 3.81
C ILE A 97 -7.38 19.23 4.55
N GLY A 98 -7.91 18.70 5.65
CA GLY A 98 -8.97 19.36 6.42
C GLY A 98 -10.37 19.15 5.85
N ILE A 99 -10.57 18.16 4.98
CA ILE A 99 -11.92 17.71 4.58
C ILE A 99 -12.67 17.23 5.83
N PRO A 100 -13.93 17.66 6.04
CA PRO A 100 -14.74 17.20 7.17
C PRO A 100 -14.86 15.68 7.19
N TYR A 101 -14.78 15.10 8.39
CA TYR A 101 -14.94 13.66 8.58
C TYR A 101 -16.30 13.20 8.05
N SER A 102 -16.29 12.33 7.05
CA SER A 102 -17.49 11.75 6.48
C SER A 102 -17.21 10.34 5.98
N THR A 103 -18.13 9.42 6.22
CA THR A 103 -18.04 8.03 5.74
C THR A 103 -19.22 7.64 4.85
N LYS A 104 -20.08 8.61 4.50
CA LYS A 104 -21.32 8.46 3.73
C LYS A 104 -21.59 9.68 2.86
N GLY A 105 -22.42 9.49 1.83
CA GLY A 105 -22.85 10.56 0.93
C GLY A 105 -21.86 10.84 -0.20
N PRO A 106 -22.18 11.81 -1.07
CA PRO A 106 -21.32 12.20 -2.18
C PRO A 106 -20.04 12.89 -1.68
N GLY A 107 -19.01 12.90 -2.53
CA GLY A 107 -17.76 13.58 -2.24
C GLY A 107 -17.91 15.09 -2.17
N VAL A 108 -17.21 15.71 -1.23
CA VAL A 108 -17.03 17.16 -1.19
C VAL A 108 -15.92 17.52 -2.17
N LEU A 109 -16.23 18.34 -3.18
CA LEU A 109 -15.23 18.84 -4.11
C LEU A 109 -14.23 19.74 -3.37
N HIS A 110 -12.94 19.46 -3.55
CA HIS A 110 -11.86 20.31 -3.06
C HIS A 110 -10.74 20.37 -4.12
N PRO A 111 -10.16 21.56 -4.40
CA PRO A 111 -9.22 21.73 -5.52
C PRO A 111 -8.01 20.80 -5.49
N TYR A 112 -7.53 20.44 -4.30
CA TYR A 112 -6.31 19.64 -4.11
C TYR A 112 -6.56 18.29 -3.44
N ASP A 113 -7.82 17.85 -3.37
CA ASP A 113 -8.14 16.57 -2.75
C ASP A 113 -8.16 15.44 -3.78
N SER A 114 -7.26 14.48 -3.60
CA SER A 114 -7.09 13.32 -4.46
C SER A 114 -6.64 12.10 -3.66
N GLY A 115 -6.91 10.92 -4.21
CA GLY A 115 -6.37 9.67 -3.72
C GLY A 115 -4.89 9.53 -4.08
N HIS A 116 -4.18 8.72 -3.30
CA HIS A 116 -2.82 8.31 -3.58
C HIS A 116 -2.81 6.79 -3.79
N VAL A 117 -2.10 6.28 -4.80
CA VAL A 117 -2.14 4.86 -5.18
C VAL A 117 -1.72 3.93 -4.05
N ALA A 118 -0.62 4.23 -3.35
CA ALA A 118 -0.19 3.44 -2.19
C ALA A 118 -1.17 3.50 -1.01
N MET A 119 -1.92 4.59 -0.85
CA MET A 119 -2.94 4.74 0.19
C MET A 119 -4.21 3.98 -0.19
N THR A 120 -4.56 3.94 -1.47
CA THR A 120 -5.65 3.10 -1.99
C THR A 120 -5.32 1.63 -1.80
N TYR A 121 -4.09 1.21 -2.12
CA TYR A 121 -3.59 -0.14 -1.84
C TYR A 121 -3.69 -0.49 -0.35
N THR A 122 -3.03 0.29 0.52
CA THR A 122 -2.98 -0.01 1.96
C THR A 122 -4.34 0.14 2.66
N GLY A 123 -5.19 1.04 2.20
CA GLY A 123 -6.57 1.19 2.67
C GLY A 123 -7.42 -0.04 2.40
N LEU A 124 -7.40 -0.54 1.16
CA LEU A 124 -8.12 -1.77 0.80
C LEU A 124 -7.58 -2.99 1.55
N CYS A 125 -6.25 -3.15 1.64
CA CYS A 125 -5.66 -4.22 2.44
C CYS A 125 -6.10 -4.13 3.91
N SER A 126 -6.08 -2.93 4.49
CA SER A 126 -6.45 -2.73 5.89
C SER A 126 -7.91 -3.05 6.16
N LEU A 127 -8.82 -2.68 5.24
CA LEU A 127 -10.24 -3.06 5.32
C LEU A 127 -10.42 -4.58 5.30
N LEU A 128 -9.74 -5.28 4.38
CA LEU A 128 -9.79 -6.73 4.29
C LEU A 128 -9.23 -7.43 5.55
N ILE A 129 -8.10 -6.95 6.08
CA ILE A 129 -7.50 -7.46 7.33
C ILE A 129 -8.48 -7.30 8.51
N LEU A 130 -9.22 -6.19 8.55
CA LEU A 130 -10.20 -5.94 9.60
C LEU A 130 -11.49 -6.76 9.45
N GLY A 131 -11.64 -7.49 8.34
CA GLY A 131 -12.81 -8.32 8.04
C GLY A 131 -13.97 -7.56 7.36
N ASP A 132 -13.70 -6.39 6.79
CA ASP A 132 -14.68 -5.65 5.97
C ASP A 132 -14.87 -6.33 4.60
N ASP A 133 -16.07 -6.21 4.04
CA ASP A 133 -16.45 -6.83 2.78
C ASP A 133 -16.24 -5.92 1.55
N LEU A 134 -15.71 -4.72 1.76
CA LEU A 134 -15.50 -3.67 0.75
C LEU A 134 -16.78 -3.16 0.09
N SER A 135 -17.96 -3.43 0.64
CA SER A 135 -19.25 -3.06 0.05
C SER A 135 -19.47 -1.54 -0.03
N ARG A 136 -18.75 -0.76 0.78
CA ARG A 136 -18.77 0.71 0.77
C ARG A 136 -17.63 1.32 -0.06
N VAL A 137 -16.76 0.50 -0.64
CA VAL A 137 -15.75 0.98 -1.59
C VAL A 137 -16.42 1.28 -2.92
N ASN A 138 -16.27 2.50 -3.42
CA ASN A 138 -16.65 2.82 -4.79
C ASN A 138 -15.61 2.23 -5.75
N LYS A 139 -15.75 0.94 -6.06
CA LYS A 139 -14.79 0.17 -6.86
C LYS A 139 -14.53 0.84 -8.22
N GLN A 140 -15.59 1.25 -8.91
CA GLN A 140 -15.49 1.88 -10.22
C GLN A 140 -14.76 3.22 -10.18
N ALA A 141 -14.98 4.03 -9.13
CA ALA A 141 -14.24 5.27 -8.95
C ALA A 141 -12.76 5.01 -8.62
N CYS A 142 -12.44 4.02 -7.77
CA CYS A 142 -11.06 3.63 -7.49
C CYS A 142 -10.32 3.18 -8.76
N LEU A 143 -10.97 2.37 -9.61
CA LEU A 143 -10.38 1.91 -10.88
C LEU A 143 -10.26 3.04 -11.91
N ALA A 144 -11.20 4.00 -11.92
CA ALA A 144 -11.09 5.20 -12.75
C ALA A 144 -9.92 6.09 -12.34
N GLY A 145 -9.74 6.32 -11.03
CA GLY A 145 -8.58 7.01 -10.48
C GLY A 145 -7.29 6.26 -10.83
N LEU A 146 -7.27 4.94 -10.67
CA LEU A 146 -6.09 4.12 -10.99
C LEU A 146 -5.68 4.23 -12.46
N ARG A 147 -6.63 4.14 -13.40
CA ARG A 147 -6.36 4.31 -14.84
C ARG A 147 -5.74 5.67 -15.15
N ALA A 148 -6.18 6.73 -14.47
CA ALA A 148 -5.69 8.09 -14.69
C ALA A 148 -4.22 8.27 -14.25
N LEU A 149 -3.69 7.36 -13.42
CA LEU A 149 -2.31 7.40 -12.93
C LEU A 149 -1.32 6.70 -13.87
N GLN A 150 -1.78 5.86 -14.80
CA GLN A 150 -0.90 5.13 -15.69
C GLN A 150 -0.33 6.03 -16.80
N LEU A 151 0.98 5.93 -17.00
CA LEU A 151 1.73 6.69 -18.01
C LEU A 151 1.85 5.92 -19.33
N GLU A 152 2.31 6.62 -20.37
CA GLU A 152 2.49 6.03 -21.70
C GLU A 152 3.46 4.84 -21.70
N ASP A 153 4.50 4.90 -20.87
CA ASP A 153 5.53 3.87 -20.71
C ASP A 153 5.06 2.65 -19.89
N GLY A 154 3.86 2.70 -19.31
CA GLY A 154 3.26 1.63 -18.52
C GLY A 154 3.47 1.73 -17.01
N SER A 155 4.33 2.62 -16.54
CA SER A 155 4.47 2.95 -15.12
C SER A 155 3.31 3.82 -14.62
N PHE A 156 3.31 4.12 -13.32
CA PHE A 156 2.23 4.86 -12.67
C PHE A 156 2.81 6.04 -11.89
N TYR A 157 2.09 7.16 -11.89
CA TYR A 157 2.23 8.15 -10.82
C TYR A 157 1.54 7.70 -9.54
N ALA A 158 1.90 8.36 -8.45
CA ALA A 158 1.30 8.17 -7.14
C ALA A 158 -0.03 8.91 -6.98
N VAL A 159 -0.13 10.10 -7.58
CA VAL A 159 -1.25 11.04 -7.47
C VAL A 159 -1.54 11.68 -8.84
N PRO A 160 -2.79 12.09 -9.12
CA PRO A 160 -3.15 12.65 -10.43
C PRO A 160 -2.53 14.02 -10.71
N GLU A 161 -2.07 14.73 -9.68
CA GLU A 161 -1.34 16.00 -9.82
C GLU A 161 0.09 15.82 -10.37
N GLY A 162 0.60 14.59 -10.41
CA GLY A 162 1.95 14.24 -10.83
C GLY A 162 2.88 13.95 -9.66
N SER A 163 3.80 13.00 -9.86
CA SER A 163 4.83 12.58 -8.89
C SER A 163 6.01 11.96 -9.63
N GLU A 164 6.92 11.30 -8.92
CA GLU A 164 7.79 10.30 -9.54
C GLU A 164 6.97 9.09 -10.04
N ASN A 165 7.56 8.31 -10.95
CA ASN A 165 6.98 7.08 -11.48
C ASN A 165 8.01 5.94 -11.44
N ASP A 166 7.61 4.80 -10.89
CA ASP A 166 8.43 3.58 -10.86
C ASP A 166 7.61 2.32 -10.52
N ILE A 167 8.32 1.19 -10.46
CA ILE A 167 7.77 -0.14 -10.16
C ILE A 167 6.98 -0.24 -8.85
N ARG A 168 7.20 0.64 -7.84
CA ARG A 168 6.38 0.63 -6.61
C ARG A 168 4.92 0.85 -6.91
N PHE A 169 4.63 1.78 -7.81
CA PHE A 169 3.26 2.18 -8.12
C PHE A 169 2.58 1.19 -9.06
N ILE A 170 3.37 0.49 -9.89
CA ILE A 170 2.87 -0.69 -10.64
C ILE A 170 2.41 -1.80 -9.67
N TYR A 171 3.21 -2.09 -8.61
CA TYR A 171 2.81 -3.07 -7.59
C TYR A 171 1.56 -2.64 -6.82
N CYS A 172 1.46 -1.36 -6.43
CA CYS A 172 0.27 -0.84 -5.77
C CYS A 172 -0.96 -1.00 -6.68
N ALA A 173 -0.83 -0.65 -7.97
CA ALA A 173 -1.91 -0.77 -8.94
C ALA A 173 -2.35 -2.23 -9.13
N ALA A 174 -1.40 -3.16 -9.26
CA ALA A 174 -1.71 -4.58 -9.43
C ALA A 174 -2.42 -5.16 -8.19
N SER A 175 -1.98 -4.76 -7.00
CA SER A 175 -2.61 -5.16 -5.74
C SER A 175 -4.03 -4.63 -5.61
N ILE A 176 -4.30 -3.39 -6.02
CA ILE A 176 -5.65 -2.81 -6.06
C ILE A 176 -6.54 -3.61 -7.01
N CYS A 177 -6.10 -3.83 -8.26
CA CYS A 177 -6.86 -4.61 -9.24
C CYS A 177 -7.15 -6.03 -8.73
N TYR A 178 -6.16 -6.68 -8.11
CA TYR A 178 -6.32 -8.02 -7.55
C TYR A 178 -7.34 -8.06 -6.40
N MET A 179 -7.25 -7.14 -5.43
CA MET A 179 -8.19 -7.09 -4.30
C MET A 179 -9.62 -6.73 -4.72
N LEU A 180 -9.78 -5.90 -5.75
CA LEU A 180 -11.09 -5.54 -6.28
C LEU A 180 -11.64 -6.58 -7.26
N ASP A 181 -10.84 -7.59 -7.64
CA ASP A 181 -11.12 -8.59 -8.66
C ASP A 181 -11.52 -7.97 -10.02
N ASP A 182 -10.85 -6.88 -10.39
CA ASP A 182 -11.12 -6.13 -11.62
C ASP A 182 -9.83 -5.47 -12.14
N TRP A 183 -9.36 -5.95 -13.30
CA TRP A 183 -8.14 -5.47 -13.95
C TRP A 183 -8.36 -4.32 -14.94
N SER A 184 -9.58 -3.79 -15.03
CA SER A 184 -9.87 -2.61 -15.86
C SER A 184 -9.17 -1.34 -15.38
N GLY A 185 -8.58 -1.36 -14.18
CA GLY A 185 -7.82 -0.26 -13.59
C GLY A 185 -6.47 0.05 -14.27
N MET A 186 -5.99 -0.80 -15.19
CA MET A 186 -4.72 -0.61 -15.88
C MET A 186 -4.65 -1.28 -17.26
N ASP A 187 -3.78 -0.75 -18.11
CA ASP A 187 -3.21 -1.46 -19.25
C ASP A 187 -2.11 -2.43 -18.75
N ILE A 188 -2.48 -3.71 -18.65
CA ILE A 188 -1.60 -4.78 -18.17
C ILE A 188 -0.41 -4.97 -19.11
N GLN A 189 -0.59 -4.80 -20.42
CA GLN A 189 0.47 -5.07 -21.39
C GLN A 189 1.60 -4.05 -21.27
N LYS A 190 1.24 -2.76 -21.16
CA LYS A 190 2.23 -1.70 -20.91
C LYS A 190 2.95 -1.87 -19.56
N ALA A 191 2.21 -2.25 -18.51
CA ALA A 191 2.83 -2.51 -17.21
C ALA A 191 3.86 -3.66 -17.27
N ILE A 192 3.56 -4.73 -18.01
CA ILE A 192 4.50 -5.84 -18.26
C ILE A 192 5.73 -5.35 -19.03
N GLU A 193 5.54 -4.52 -20.05
CA GLU A 193 6.64 -3.95 -20.85
C GLU A 193 7.58 -3.09 -20.00
N TYR A 194 7.04 -2.24 -19.13
CA TYR A 194 7.83 -1.47 -18.17
C TYR A 194 8.63 -2.37 -17.23
N ILE A 195 8.00 -3.40 -16.66
CA ILE A 195 8.68 -4.36 -15.76
C ILE A 195 9.82 -5.06 -16.50
N ARG A 196 9.59 -5.56 -17.72
CA ARG A 196 10.62 -6.23 -18.52
C ARG A 196 11.78 -5.28 -18.86
N GLY A 197 11.48 -4.03 -19.22
CA GLY A 197 12.49 -3.01 -19.48
C GLY A 197 13.32 -2.64 -18.25
N SER A 198 12.83 -2.94 -17.06
CA SER A 198 13.50 -2.66 -15.78
C SER A 198 14.48 -3.76 -15.34
N LEU A 199 14.59 -4.87 -16.10
CA LEU A 199 15.59 -5.91 -15.84
C LEU A 199 17.00 -5.35 -16.10
N SER A 200 17.84 -5.38 -15.07
CA SER A 200 19.22 -4.89 -15.10
C SER A 200 20.18 -5.97 -15.63
N TYR A 201 21.42 -5.57 -15.91
CA TYR A 201 22.49 -6.43 -16.44
C TYR A 201 22.91 -7.56 -15.47
N ASP A 202 22.64 -7.39 -14.18
CA ASP A 202 22.90 -8.35 -13.11
C ASP A 202 21.74 -9.33 -12.87
N ASN A 203 20.69 -9.26 -13.71
CA ASN A 203 19.46 -10.06 -13.66
C ASN A 203 18.52 -9.76 -12.48
N GLY A 204 18.79 -8.71 -11.70
CA GLY A 204 17.79 -8.13 -10.80
C GLY A 204 16.95 -7.07 -11.50
N PHE A 205 15.83 -6.65 -10.90
CA PHE A 205 15.04 -5.53 -11.42
C PHE A 205 15.46 -4.23 -10.74
N GLY A 206 15.65 -3.18 -11.54
CA GLY A 206 15.84 -1.82 -11.09
C GLY A 206 14.53 -1.04 -10.98
N GLN A 207 14.62 0.23 -10.56
CA GLN A 207 13.45 1.11 -10.41
C GLN A 207 12.72 1.34 -11.75
N GLY A 208 13.49 1.32 -12.84
CA GLY A 208 13.08 1.49 -14.23
C GLY A 208 14.26 1.10 -15.15
N ALA A 209 14.10 1.29 -16.46
CA ALA A 209 15.13 0.92 -17.43
C ALA A 209 16.50 1.58 -17.15
N GLY A 210 17.57 0.75 -17.17
CA GLY A 210 18.95 1.20 -16.96
C GLY A 210 19.29 1.59 -15.52
N ARG A 211 18.43 1.32 -14.54
CA ARG A 211 18.68 1.59 -13.11
C ARG A 211 19.28 0.37 -12.41
N GLU A 212 20.02 0.63 -11.34
CA GLU A 212 20.61 -0.42 -10.48
C GLU A 212 19.51 -1.33 -9.92
N SER A 213 19.81 -2.64 -9.90
CA SER A 213 18.88 -3.61 -9.33
C SER A 213 18.76 -3.46 -7.82
N HIS A 214 17.59 -3.76 -7.27
CA HIS A 214 17.35 -3.69 -5.83
C HIS A 214 16.33 -4.74 -5.41
N GLY A 215 16.47 -5.25 -4.18
CA GLY A 215 15.55 -6.27 -3.64
C GLY A 215 14.09 -5.80 -3.61
N GLY A 216 13.85 -4.53 -3.25
CA GLY A 216 12.50 -3.94 -3.24
C GLY A 216 11.87 -3.82 -4.64
N TRP A 217 12.65 -3.44 -5.65
CA TRP A 217 12.17 -3.33 -7.04
C TRP A 217 11.93 -4.71 -7.63
N THR A 218 12.82 -5.65 -7.36
CA THR A 218 12.68 -7.07 -7.74
C THR A 218 11.44 -7.69 -7.12
N TYR A 219 11.17 -7.47 -5.83
CA TYR A 219 9.93 -7.90 -5.20
C TYR A 219 8.71 -7.32 -5.93
N CYS A 220 8.67 -6.01 -6.13
CA CYS A 220 7.52 -5.36 -6.77
C CYS A 220 7.30 -5.88 -8.21
N ALA A 221 8.37 -6.06 -8.99
CA ALA A 221 8.31 -6.61 -10.34
C ALA A 221 7.73 -8.05 -10.35
N ILE A 222 8.34 -8.96 -9.59
CA ILE A 222 7.94 -10.37 -9.57
C ILE A 222 6.56 -10.55 -8.96
N ALA A 223 6.26 -9.89 -7.84
CA ALA A 223 4.96 -9.97 -7.19
C ALA A 223 3.84 -9.44 -8.10
N THR A 224 4.09 -8.34 -8.84
CA THR A 224 3.12 -7.83 -9.82
C THR A 224 2.83 -8.87 -10.91
N LEU A 225 3.86 -9.48 -11.49
CA LEU A 225 3.70 -10.52 -12.50
C LEU A 225 2.97 -11.76 -11.94
N CYS A 226 3.19 -12.09 -10.66
CA CYS A 226 2.45 -13.16 -9.98
C CYS A 226 0.97 -12.82 -9.82
N LEU A 227 0.64 -11.63 -9.32
CA LEU A 227 -0.74 -11.15 -9.15
C LEU A 227 -1.50 -11.14 -10.47
N MET A 228 -0.83 -10.75 -11.57
CA MET A 228 -1.40 -10.78 -12.92
C MET A 228 -1.55 -12.20 -13.50
N GLY A 229 -0.93 -13.22 -12.89
CA GLY A 229 -0.83 -14.56 -13.47
C GLY A 229 -0.04 -14.56 -14.79
N ARG A 230 1.09 -13.84 -14.82
CA ARG A 230 1.91 -13.59 -16.03
C ARG A 230 3.41 -13.86 -15.85
N LEU A 231 3.84 -14.38 -14.70
CA LEU A 231 5.25 -14.67 -14.43
C LEU A 231 5.90 -15.60 -15.48
N GLU A 232 5.21 -16.67 -15.85
CA GLU A 232 5.73 -17.71 -16.76
C GLU A 232 5.64 -17.36 -18.26
N ARG A 233 5.02 -16.22 -18.62
CA ARG A 233 4.84 -15.87 -20.03
C ARG A 233 6.16 -15.35 -20.62
N ARG A 234 6.74 -16.17 -21.50
CA ARG A 234 7.91 -15.82 -22.33
C ARG A 234 7.65 -14.60 -23.20
#